data_AF-A0A0S8FE14-F1
#
_entry.id   AF-A0A0S8FE14-F1
#
_cell.length_a   1.000
_cell.length_b   1.000
_cell.length_c   1.000
_cell.angle_alpha   90.00
_cell.angle_beta   90.00
_cell.angle_gamma   90.00
#
_symmetry.space_group_name_H-M   'P 1'
#
loop_
_entity.id
_entity.type
_entity.pdbx_description
1 polymer ?
#
loop_
_entity_poly.entity_id
_entity_poly.type
_entity_poly.pdbx_seq_one_letter_code
_entity_poly.pdbx_strand_id
1 'polypeptide(L)' 'MLQLNPPLPVQTPRGPGLAHIVIDYGVEMDLVWVVFQHDGECWSWRNQDIRAQINITMGRKQ' A
#
# COMPACT_ATOMS: atom_id res chain seq x y z
N MET A 1 11.93 2.68 9.03
CA MET A 1 10.91 3.23 8.11
C MET A 1 11.56 3.54 6.77
N LEU A 2 10.83 3.35 5.67
CA LEU A 2 11.29 3.61 4.31
C LEU A 2 10.23 4.42 3.56
N GLN A 3 10.63 5.53 2.94
CA GLN A 3 9.77 6.26 2.01
C GLN A 3 9.88 5.64 0.61
N LEU A 4 8.74 5.40 -0.03
CA LEU A 4 8.66 4.93 -1.41
C LEU A 4 8.82 6.11 -2.36
N ASN A 5 9.72 5.97 -3.33
CA ASN A 5 9.93 6.97 -4.36
C ASN A 5 10.20 6.27 -5.72
N PRO A 6 9.23 6.25 -6.65
CA PRO A 6 7.92 6.90 -6.57
C PRO A 6 6.95 6.20 -5.57
N PRO A 7 5.91 6.89 -5.09
CA PRO A 7 4.81 6.25 -4.38
C PRO A 7 4.15 5.16 -5.22
N LEU A 8 3.69 4.07 -4.57
CA LEU A 8 3.17 2.90 -5.27
C LEU A 8 1.64 2.86 -5.27
N PRO A 9 0.98 2.65 -6.44
CA PRO A 9 -0.45 2.47 -6.50
C PRO A 9 -0.85 1.10 -5.94
N VAL A 10 -1.73 1.11 -4.92
CA VAL A 10 -2.20 -0.08 -4.20
C VAL A 10 -3.73 -0.12 -4.12
N GLN A 11 -4.26 -1.31 -3.88
CA GLN A 11 -5.62 -1.55 -3.42
C GLN A 11 -5.59 -1.85 -1.93
N THR A 12 -6.58 -1.30 -1.22
CA THR A 12 -6.78 -1.45 0.22
C THR A 12 -8.24 -1.87 0.49
N PRO A 13 -8.61 -2.25 1.71
CA PRO A 13 -10.01 -2.52 2.06
C PRO A 13 -10.94 -1.33 1.84
N ARG A 14 -10.39 -0.10 1.82
CA ARG A 14 -11.12 1.14 1.55
C ARG A 14 -11.11 1.54 0.06
N GLY A 15 -10.47 0.74 -0.79
CA GLY A 15 -10.33 1.00 -2.22
C GLY A 15 -8.93 1.43 -2.63
N PRO A 16 -8.79 2.05 -3.82
CA PRO A 16 -7.49 2.40 -4.39
C PRO A 16 -6.84 3.56 -3.64
N GLY A 17 -5.53 3.45 -3.45
CA GLY A 17 -4.72 4.48 -2.82
C GLY A 17 -3.28 4.47 -3.29
N LEU A 18 -2.50 5.43 -2.78
CA LEU A 18 -1.10 5.61 -3.10
C LEU A 18 -0.25 5.43 -1.84
N ALA A 19 0.55 4.36 -1.83
CA ALA A 19 1.45 4.05 -0.73
C ALA A 19 2.71 4.91 -0.77
N HIS A 20 3.02 5.58 0.33
CA HIS A 20 4.15 6.52 0.43
C HIS A 20 5.24 6.03 1.39
N ILE A 21 4.88 5.30 2.44
CA ILE A 21 5.83 4.89 3.48
C ILE A 21 5.54 3.44 3.87
N VAL A 22 6.61 2.69 4.10
CA VAL A 22 6.56 1.37 4.76
C VAL A 22 7.30 1.46 6.09
N ILE A 23 6.62 1.04 7.15
CA ILE A 23 7.14 0.97 8.51
C ILE A 23 7.34 -0.50 8.83
N ASP A 24 8.58 -0.84 9.18
CA ASP A 24 8.94 -2.15 9.70
C ASP A 24 9.07 -2.03 11.22
N TYR A 25 8.26 -2.80 11.94
CA TYR A 25 8.24 -2.87 13.40
C TYR A 25 9.08 -4.03 13.96
N GLY A 26 9.71 -4.84 13.10
CA GLY A 26 10.55 -5.96 13.47
C GLY A 26 9.90 -7.34 13.28
N VAL A 27 10.59 -8.36 13.78
CA VAL A 27 10.42 -9.78 13.40
C VAL A 27 9.03 -10.38 13.73
N GLU A 28 8.31 -9.81 14.69
CA GLU A 28 7.00 -10.33 15.15
C GLU A 28 5.81 -9.44 14.75
N MET A 29 6.03 -8.43 13.90
CA MET A 29 5.01 -7.46 13.52
C MET A 29 4.88 -7.37 12.00
N ASP A 30 3.66 -7.12 11.52
CA ASP A 30 3.44 -6.88 10.10
C ASP A 30 4.14 -5.60 9.64
N LEU A 31 4.60 -5.58 8.39
CA LEU A 31 4.94 -4.33 7.72
C LEU A 31 3.68 -3.47 7.61
N VAL A 32 3.78 -2.22 8.03
CA VAL A 32 2.69 -1.25 8.00
C VAL A 32 2.92 -0.25 6.87
N TRP A 33 1.90 -0.07 6.04
CA TRP A 33 1.91 0.75 4.84
C TRP A 33 1.07 1.99 5.05
N VAL A 34 1.68 3.16 4.90
CA VAL A 34 0.99 4.44 4.95
C VAL A 34 0.52 4.79 3.55
N VAL A 35 -0.80 4.88 3.39
CA VAL A 35 -1.50 5.04 2.11
C VAL A 35 -2.42 6.24 2.18
N PHE A 36 -2.28 7.14 1.21
CA PHE A 36 -3.27 8.19 0.97
C PHE A 36 -4.35 7.66 0.02
N GLN A 37 -5.60 7.75 0.43
CA GLN A 37 -6.75 7.27 -0.32
C GLN A 37 -7.26 8.35 -1.29
N HIS A 38 -8.14 7.96 -2.21
CA HIS A 38 -8.70 8.89 -3.20
C HIS A 38 -9.49 10.06 -2.60
N ASP A 39 -10.09 9.86 -1.42
CA ASP A 39 -10.79 10.90 -0.65
C ASP A 39 -9.84 11.84 0.12
N GLY A 40 -8.52 11.65 0.01
CA GLY A 40 -7.49 12.44 0.67
C GLY A 40 -7.17 11.99 2.09
N GLU A 41 -7.86 10.98 2.64
CA GLU A 41 -7.54 10.47 3.96
C GLU A 41 -6.25 9.63 3.96
N CYS A 42 -5.50 9.73 5.05
CA CYS A 42 -4.30 8.94 5.29
C CYS A 42 -4.61 7.77 6.21
N TRP A 43 -4.28 6.55 5.78
CA TRP A 43 -4.50 5.32 6.51
C TRP A 43 -3.26 4.45 6.57
N SER A 44 -3.17 3.64 7.63
CA SER A 44 -2.13 2.65 7.83
C SER A 44 -2.72 1.25 7.67
N TRP A 45 -2.10 0.43 6.82
CA TRP A 45 -2.55 -0.93 6.52
C TRP A 45 -1.46 -1.95 6.77
N ARG A 46 -1.80 -3.16 7.23
CA ARG A 46 -0.83 -4.25 7.32
C ARG A 46 -0.57 -4.82 5.92
N ASN A 47 0.58 -5.43 5.71
CA ASN A 47 0.96 -6.04 4.43
C ASN A 47 -0.12 -7.00 3.87
N GLN A 48 -0.81 -7.74 4.74
CA GLN A 48 -1.87 -8.69 4.39
C GLN A 48 -3.14 -8.02 3.87
N ASP A 49 -3.37 -6.75 4.24
CA ASP A 49 -4.58 -5.99 3.90
C ASP A 49 -4.44 -5.25 2.56
N ILE A 50 -3.24 -5.14 1.99
CA ILE A 50 -2.99 -4.40 0.74
C ILE A 50 -2.65 -5.32 -0.44
N ARG A 51 -3.03 -4.92 -1.65
CA ARG A 51 -2.63 -5.57 -2.90
C ARG A 51 -2.12 -4.54 -3.88
N ALA A 52 -1.26 -4.95 -4.80
CA ALA A 52 -0.86 -4.07 -5.88
C ALA A 52 -2.05 -3.92 -6.87
N GLN A 53 -2.22 -2.75 -7.50
CA GLN A 53 -3.34 -2.54 -8.43
C GLN A 53 -3.27 -3.46 -9.67
N ILE A 54 -4.40 -3.58 -10.37
CA ILE A 54 -4.48 -4.26 -11.67
C ILE A 54 -3.49 -3.60 -12.64
N ASN A 55 -2.72 -4.42 -13.36
CA ASN A 55 -1.76 -3.96 -14.36
C ASN A 55 -1.70 -4.97 -15.51
N ILE A 56 -2.37 -4.63 -16.60
CA ILE A 56 -2.53 -5.51 -17.77
C ILE A 56 -1.19 -5.81 -18.44
N THR A 57 -0.32 -4.80 -18.59
CA THR A 57 1.01 -4.95 -19.19
C THR A 57 1.90 -5.90 -18.37
N MET A 58 1.76 -5.87 -17.03
CA MET A 58 2.46 -6.77 -16.12
C MET A 58 1.70 -8.09 -15.86
N GLY A 59 0.60 -8.35 -16.57
CA GLY A 59 -0.20 -9.58 -16.43
C GLY A 59 -1.01 -9.69 -15.12
N ARG A 60 -1.08 -8.63 -14.30
CA ARG A 60 -1.94 -8.57 -13.11
C ARG A 60 -3.37 -8.28 -13.56
N LYS A 61 -4.17 -9.35 -13.69
CA LYS A 61 -5.54 -9.28 -14.22
C LYS A 61 -6.61 -9.03 -13.15
N GLN A 62 -6.30 -9.29 -11.88
CA GLN A 62 -7.23 -9.25 -10.74
C GLN A 62 -6.45 -8.89 -9.48
#